data_AF-A0A9D5G2X7-F1
#
_entry.id   AF-A0A9D5G2X7-F1
#
_cell.length_a   1.000
_cell.length_b   1.000
_cell.length_c   1.000
_cell.angle_alpha   90.00
_cell.angle_beta   90.00
_cell.angle_gamma   90.00
#
_symmetry.space_group_name_H-M   'P 1'
#
loop_
_entity.id
_entity.type
_entity.pdbx_description
1 polymer ?
#
loop_
_entity_poly.entity_id
_entity_poly.type
_entity_poly.pdbx_seq_one_letter_code
_entity_poly.pdbx_strand_id
1 'polypeptide(L)'
;MLLRLLAAGTFAALCLPALAQEHHHDHQASTQAATSELAVSQAWSRAMPPSAPTGAVYFILENRGQQPQRLIGAQTSRAEKTELHTHVHQGDMMKMQQVEAVDVPAAGKVEFKPGGNHVMLFGLKQ
;
A
#
# COMPACT_ATOMS: atom_id res chain seq x y z
N MET A 1 44.20 41.27 -22.81
CA MET A 1 45.39 40.96 -23.65
C MET A 1 45.89 39.60 -23.19
N LEU A 2 46.03 38.51 -23.92
CA LEU A 2 45.96 38.12 -25.34
C LEU A 2 45.70 36.59 -25.27
N LEU A 3 44.65 36.05 -25.89
CA LEU A 3 44.59 35.60 -27.29
C LEU A 3 45.45 34.33 -27.57
N ARG A 4 44.82 33.40 -28.32
CA ARG A 4 45.41 32.38 -29.25
C ARG A 4 45.55 30.96 -28.67
N LEU A 5 45.29 29.85 -29.36
CA LEU A 5 44.73 29.48 -30.69
C LEU A 5 44.91 27.94 -30.81
N LEU A 6 44.08 27.26 -31.62
CA LEU A 6 44.36 25.98 -32.35
C LEU A 6 44.48 24.71 -31.47
N ALA A 7 44.17 23.47 -31.90
CA ALA A 7 43.82 22.85 -33.18
C ALA A 7 43.03 21.56 -32.87
N ALA A 8 42.04 21.18 -33.69
CA ALA A 8 42.10 20.03 -34.62
C ALA A 8 42.41 18.65 -34.00
N GLY A 9 41.47 17.71 -34.10
CA GLY A 9 41.66 16.32 -33.72
C GLY A 9 40.45 15.45 -34.04
N THR A 10 40.20 15.22 -35.33
CA THR A 10 39.23 14.26 -35.85
C THR A 10 39.62 12.85 -35.40
N PHE A 11 38.82 12.20 -34.54
CA PHE A 11 38.97 10.77 -34.24
C PHE A 11 37.75 10.04 -34.78
N ALA A 12 37.89 9.55 -36.02
CA ALA A 12 36.97 8.58 -36.60
C ALA A 12 37.27 7.21 -35.96
N ALA A 13 36.35 6.72 -35.11
CA ALA A 13 36.34 5.33 -34.66
C ALA A 13 35.16 4.62 -35.35
N LEU A 14 35.50 3.89 -36.41
CA LEU A 14 34.64 2.89 -37.03
C LEU A 14 34.57 1.64 -36.15
N CYS A 15 33.42 0.96 -36.25
CA CYS A 15 33.18 -0.45 -35.93
C CYS A 15 32.61 -0.75 -34.53
N LEU A 16 31.31 -1.07 -34.50
CA LEU A 16 30.72 -2.13 -33.67
C LEU A 16 29.41 -2.59 -34.35
N PRO A 17 29.37 -3.81 -34.92
CA PRO A 17 28.13 -4.46 -35.32
C PRO A 17 27.56 -5.23 -34.11
N ALA A 18 26.30 -5.00 -33.76
CA ALA A 18 25.46 -5.97 -33.04
C ALA A 18 24.03 -5.43 -32.92
N LEU A 19 23.26 -5.53 -34.01
CA LEU A 19 21.79 -5.56 -33.92
C LEU A 19 21.37 -7.00 -33.64
N ALA A 20 21.20 -7.36 -32.36
CA ALA A 20 20.40 -8.50 -31.94
C ALA A 20 20.19 -8.45 -30.42
N GLN A 21 19.10 -7.82 -29.98
CA GLN A 21 18.60 -7.87 -28.60
C GLN A 21 17.15 -7.36 -28.63
N GLU A 22 16.11 -7.94 -28.06
CA GLU A 22 15.79 -9.25 -27.49
C GLU A 22 14.25 -9.35 -27.61
N HIS A 23 13.74 -10.57 -27.69
CA HIS A 23 12.32 -10.85 -27.84
C HIS A 23 11.54 -10.30 -26.62
N HIS A 24 10.61 -9.38 -26.87
CA HIS A 24 9.67 -8.83 -25.89
C HIS A 24 9.03 -9.95 -25.05
N HIS A 25 9.18 -9.85 -23.73
CA HIS A 25 8.17 -10.27 -22.76
C HIS A 25 8.05 -9.15 -21.73
N ASP A 26 7.39 -8.07 -22.13
CA ASP A 26 6.86 -7.09 -21.21
C ASP A 26 5.68 -7.73 -20.47
N HIS A 27 5.94 -8.22 -19.26
CA HIS A 27 4.94 -8.23 -18.20
C HIS A 27 5.26 -7.09 -17.23
N GLN A 28 5.31 -5.86 -17.77
CA GLN A 28 4.97 -4.71 -16.94
C GLN A 28 3.46 -4.75 -16.72
N ALA A 29 3.05 -5.42 -15.65
CA ALA A 29 1.81 -5.08 -14.96
C ALA A 29 2.00 -3.68 -14.34
N SER A 30 2.00 -2.65 -15.18
CA SER A 30 1.77 -1.29 -14.77
C SER A 30 0.31 -1.22 -14.31
N THR A 31 0.09 -1.59 -13.04
CA THR A 31 -1.09 -1.12 -12.33
C THR A 31 -1.01 0.39 -12.41
N GLN A 32 -1.84 0.96 -13.27
CA GLN A 32 -2.02 2.38 -13.41
C GLN A 32 -2.51 2.86 -12.05
N ALA A 33 -1.57 3.31 -11.22
CA ALA A 33 -1.89 4.14 -10.08
C ALA A 33 -2.47 5.42 -10.67
N ALA A 34 -3.79 5.43 -10.89
CA ALA A 34 -4.56 6.61 -10.55
C ALA A 34 -3.96 7.09 -9.23
N THR A 35 -3.46 8.32 -9.18
CA THR A 35 -2.92 8.93 -7.96
C THR A 35 -3.96 8.65 -6.89
N SER A 36 -3.73 7.61 -6.08
CA SER A 36 -4.79 7.10 -5.24
C SER A 36 -4.94 8.17 -4.19
N GLU A 37 -6.08 8.85 -4.24
CA GLU A 37 -6.42 9.87 -3.25
C GLU A 37 -6.38 9.27 -1.83
N LEU A 38 -6.45 7.94 -1.73
CA LEU A 38 -6.23 7.18 -0.51
C LEU A 38 -4.74 6.86 -0.29
N ALA A 39 -4.26 7.15 0.92
CA ALA A 39 -2.93 6.79 1.40
C ALA A 39 -3.03 5.99 2.70
N VAL A 40 -2.31 4.87 2.78
CA VAL A 40 -2.16 4.07 4.01
C VAL A 40 -0.79 4.35 4.61
N SER A 41 -0.73 4.58 5.91
CA SER A 41 0.54 4.81 6.64
C SER A 41 0.52 4.14 8.00
N GLN A 42 1.70 3.99 8.60
CA GLN A 42 1.87 3.41 9.95
C GLN A 42 1.17 2.05 10.09
N ALA A 43 1.27 1.19 9.06
CA ALA A 43 0.66 -0.12 9.09
C ALA A 43 1.46 -1.06 9.99
N TRP A 44 0.78 -1.70 10.95
CA TRP A 44 1.40 -2.64 11.88
C TRP A 44 0.40 -3.70 12.35
N SER A 45 0.94 -4.79 12.89
CA SER A 45 0.17 -5.87 13.50
C SER A 45 0.88 -6.32 14.78
N ARG A 46 0.14 -6.86 15.74
CA ARG A 46 0.74 -7.51 16.91
C ARG A 46 1.33 -8.85 16.48
N ALA A 47 2.55 -9.15 16.93
CA ALA A 47 3.12 -10.47 16.77
C ALA A 47 2.26 -11.49 17.53
N MET A 48 1.89 -12.56 16.85
CA MET A 48 1.07 -13.63 17.40
C MET A 48 1.88 -14.93 17.43
N PRO A 49 1.70 -15.80 18.45
CA PRO A 49 2.32 -17.12 18.46
C PRO A 49 1.83 -17.96 17.27
N PRO A 50 2.58 -18.97 16.80
CA PRO A 50 2.19 -19.77 15.63
C PRO A 50 0.84 -20.47 15.72
N SER A 51 0.36 -20.73 16.93
CA SER A 51 -0.93 -21.35 17.20
C SER A 51 -2.10 -20.36 17.30
N ALA A 52 -1.87 -19.06 17.15
CA ALA A 52 -2.93 -18.06 17.27
C ALA A 52 -3.93 -18.19 16.12
N PRO A 53 -5.24 -18.33 16.41
CA PRO A 53 -6.25 -18.49 15.37
C PRO A 53 -6.54 -17.20 14.60
N THR A 54 -6.19 -16.04 15.18
CA THR A 54 -6.54 -14.72 14.66
C THR A 54 -5.44 -13.69 14.92
N GLY A 55 -5.38 -12.64 14.11
CA GLY A 55 -4.48 -11.49 14.31
C GLY A 55 -5.12 -10.19 13.81
N ALA A 56 -4.69 -9.03 14.30
CA ALA A 56 -5.31 -7.75 13.95
C ALA A 56 -4.29 -6.81 13.29
N VAL A 57 -4.72 -6.10 12.24
CA VAL A 57 -3.93 -5.09 11.54
C VAL A 57 -4.49 -3.70 11.83
N TYR A 58 -3.57 -2.77 12.08
CA TYR A 58 -3.79 -1.39 12.44
C TYR A 58 -3.01 -0.50 11.46
N PHE A 59 -3.55 0.67 11.14
CA PHE A 59 -2.96 1.63 10.20
C PHE A 59 -3.72 2.96 10.24
N ILE A 60 -3.19 3.98 9.58
CA ILE A 60 -3.91 5.23 9.30
C ILE A 60 -4.28 5.23 7.82
N LEU A 61 -5.57 5.43 7.53
CA LEU A 61 -6.09 5.62 6.17
C LEU A 61 -6.45 7.10 5.98
N GLU A 62 -5.71 7.77 5.10
CA GLU A 62 -5.91 9.16 4.73
C GLU A 62 -6.59 9.24 3.37
N ASN A 63 -7.61 10.08 3.25
CA ASN A 63 -8.26 10.45 2.00
C ASN A 63 -7.93 11.89 1.65
N ARG A 64 -7.05 12.07 0.67
CA ARG A 64 -6.59 13.33 0.09
C ARG A 64 -7.55 13.86 -0.99
N GLY A 65 -8.58 13.10 -1.31
CA GLY A 65 -9.61 13.43 -2.28
C GLY A 65 -10.65 14.39 -1.71
N GLN A 66 -11.45 14.96 -2.61
CA GLN A 66 -12.53 15.90 -2.25
C GLN A 66 -13.88 15.19 -2.06
N GLN A 67 -13.94 13.88 -2.27
CA GLN A 67 -15.15 13.07 -2.07
C GLN A 67 -14.96 12.09 -0.90
N PRO A 68 -15.99 11.86 -0.07
CA PRO A 68 -15.93 10.83 0.94
C PRO A 68 -15.73 9.46 0.29
N GLN A 69 -14.95 8.61 0.95
CA GLN A 69 -14.64 7.26 0.52
C GLN A 69 -15.09 6.27 1.58
N ARG A 70 -15.12 4.99 1.23
CA ARG A 70 -15.55 3.93 2.14
C ARG A 70 -14.62 2.73 1.99
N LEU A 71 -14.00 2.32 3.11
CA LEU A 71 -13.26 1.07 3.17
C LEU A 71 -14.27 -0.06 3.38
N ILE A 72 -14.45 -0.91 2.39
CA ILE A 72 -15.40 -2.04 2.42
C ILE A 72 -14.74 -3.39 2.76
N GLY A 73 -13.41 -3.44 2.83
CA GLY A 73 -12.68 -4.65 3.14
C GLY A 73 -11.18 -4.50 2.97
N ALA A 74 -10.47 -5.56 3.32
CA ALA A 74 -9.05 -5.76 3.05
C ALA A 74 -8.88 -7.20 2.53
N GLN A 75 -7.69 -7.54 2.03
CA GLN A 75 -7.33 -8.90 1.66
C GLN A 75 -5.83 -9.10 1.92
N THR A 76 -5.41 -10.33 2.22
CA THR A 76 -3.99 -10.67 2.41
C THR A 76 -3.74 -12.15 2.14
N SER A 77 -2.55 -12.49 1.65
CA SER A 77 -2.11 -13.88 1.49
C SER A 77 -1.75 -14.56 2.82
N ARG A 78 -1.61 -13.78 3.90
CA ARG A 78 -1.24 -14.25 5.26
C ARG A 78 -2.42 -14.72 6.10
N ALA A 79 -3.64 -14.69 5.57
CA ALA A 79 -4.85 -15.11 6.27
C ALA A 79 -5.81 -15.79 5.28
N GLU A 80 -6.74 -16.58 5.79
CA GLU A 80 -7.83 -17.16 4.98
C GLU A 80 -8.96 -16.16 4.77
N LYS A 81 -9.26 -15.36 5.79
CA LYS A 81 -10.35 -14.37 5.77
C LYS A 81 -9.93 -13.12 6.51
N THR A 82 -10.46 -11.99 6.03
CA THR A 82 -10.28 -10.68 6.66
C THR A 82 -11.63 -10.00 6.83
N GLU A 83 -11.82 -9.32 7.94
CA GLU A 83 -13.05 -8.60 8.27
C GLU A 83 -12.72 -7.21 8.85
N LEU A 84 -13.60 -6.24 8.64
CA LEU A 84 -13.52 -4.93 9.30
C LEU A 84 -14.27 -5.00 10.63
N HIS A 85 -13.62 -4.60 11.71
CA HIS A 85 -14.19 -4.65 13.05
C HIS A 85 -14.05 -3.28 13.72
N THR A 86 -15.01 -2.94 14.57
CA THR A 86 -15.00 -1.76 15.43
C THR A 86 -15.25 -2.15 16.89
N HIS A 87 -15.13 -1.20 17.81
CA HIS A 87 -15.49 -1.39 19.21
C HIS A 87 -16.75 -0.58 19.52
N VAL A 88 -17.74 -1.23 20.11
CA VAL A 88 -18.96 -0.59 20.57
C VAL A 88 -19.09 -0.74 22.09
N HIS A 89 -19.56 0.32 22.75
CA HIS A 89 -19.96 0.26 24.14
C HIS A 89 -21.34 -0.37 24.22
N GLN A 90 -21.46 -1.47 24.96
CA GLN A 90 -22.74 -2.08 25.29
C GLN A 90 -22.84 -2.16 26.81
N GLY A 91 -23.41 -1.11 27.42
CA GLY A 91 -23.37 -0.92 28.86
C GLY A 91 -21.94 -0.65 29.34
N ASP A 92 -21.50 -1.37 30.37
CA ASP A 92 -20.15 -1.27 30.94
C ASP A 92 -19.11 -2.11 30.19
N MET A 93 -19.49 -2.81 29.11
CA MET A 93 -18.61 -3.70 28.37
C MET A 93 -18.26 -3.14 26.99
N MET A 94 -16.97 -3.26 26.64
CA MET A 94 -16.47 -3.05 25.28
C MET A 94 -16.59 -4.33 24.48
N LYS A 95 -17.28 -4.26 23.34
CA LYS A 95 -17.46 -5.39 22.44
C LYS A 95 -16.88 -5.10 21.06
N MET A 96 -16.11 -6.04 20.53
CA MET A 96 -15.71 -6.05 19.13
C MET A 96 -16.89 -6.47 18.25
N GLN A 97 -17.17 -5.69 17.22
CA GLN A 97 -18.27 -5.92 16.29
C GLN A 97 -17.79 -5.77 14.85
N GLN A 98 -18.11 -6.74 14.01
CA GLN A 98 -17.90 -6.66 12.57
C GLN A 98 -18.73 -5.51 11.98
N VAL A 99 -18.14 -4.78 11.05
CA VAL A 99 -18.80 -3.77 10.23
C VAL A 99 -18.60 -4.11 8.75
N GLU A 100 -19.58 -3.78 7.91
CA GLU A 100 -19.47 -3.99 6.46
C GLU A 100 -18.53 -2.98 5.82
N ALA A 101 -18.41 -1.80 6.42
CA ALA A 101 -17.55 -0.75 5.93
C ALA A 101 -17.17 0.30 6.99
N VAL A 102 -16.12 1.05 6.70
CA VAL A 102 -15.68 2.22 7.47
C VAL A 102 -15.64 3.43 6.55
N ASP A 103 -16.40 4.47 6.91
CA ASP A 103 -16.42 5.75 6.17
C ASP A 103 -15.13 6.53 6.40
N VAL A 104 -14.57 7.09 5.33
CA VAL A 104 -13.37 7.94 5.34
C VAL A 104 -13.76 9.30 4.75
N PRO A 105 -13.81 10.37 5.57
CA PRO A 105 -14.24 11.68 5.11
C PRO A 105 -13.32 12.24 4.02
N ALA A 106 -13.85 13.11 3.15
CA ALA A 106 -13.07 13.88 2.20
C ALA A 106 -12.01 14.74 2.92
N ALA A 107 -10.82 14.86 2.34
CA ALA A 107 -9.69 15.58 2.93
C ALA A 107 -9.42 15.22 4.40
N GLY A 108 -9.68 13.97 4.78
CA GLY A 108 -9.68 13.50 6.15
C GLY A 108 -8.96 12.18 6.35
N LYS A 109 -8.96 11.66 7.59
CA LYS A 109 -8.29 10.41 7.93
C LYS A 109 -9.06 9.61 8.96
N VAL A 110 -8.91 8.30 8.90
CA VAL A 110 -9.43 7.35 9.89
C VAL A 110 -8.28 6.52 10.44
N GLU A 111 -8.25 6.38 11.75
CA GLU A 111 -7.26 5.59 12.45
C GLU A 111 -7.82 4.21 12.80
N PHE A 112 -7.12 3.17 12.36
CA PHE A 112 -7.34 1.79 12.76
C PHE A 112 -6.36 1.48 13.89
N LYS A 113 -6.86 1.29 15.11
CA LYS A 113 -6.06 1.13 16.34
C LYS A 113 -6.71 0.17 17.35
N PRO A 114 -5.93 -0.36 18.32
CA PRO A 114 -6.49 -1.13 19.43
C PRO A 114 -7.60 -0.36 20.15
N GLY A 115 -8.72 -1.03 20.46
CA GLY A 115 -9.89 -0.41 21.07
C GLY A 115 -10.76 0.43 20.12
N GLY A 116 -10.42 0.49 18.83
CA GLY A 116 -11.21 1.16 17.79
C GLY A 116 -11.39 0.29 16.55
N ASN A 117 -11.37 0.91 15.37
CA ASN A 117 -11.43 0.21 14.10
C ASN A 117 -10.17 -0.64 13.88
N HIS A 118 -10.30 -1.82 13.29
CA HIS A 118 -9.17 -2.67 12.93
C HIS A 118 -9.58 -3.70 11.87
N VAL A 119 -8.60 -4.25 11.16
CA VAL A 119 -8.81 -5.38 10.27
C VAL A 119 -8.53 -6.66 11.05
N MET A 120 -9.54 -7.47 11.27
CA MET A 120 -9.43 -8.78 11.90
C MET A 120 -9.04 -9.81 10.84
N LEU A 121 -8.00 -10.59 11.11
CA LEU A 121 -7.52 -11.68 10.28
C LEU A 121 -7.89 -13.01 10.93
N PHE A 122 -8.42 -13.94 10.14
CA PHE A 122 -8.77 -15.30 10.56
C PHE A 122 -8.01 -16.33 9.72
N GLY A 123 -7.63 -17.44 10.36
CA GLY A 123 -6.89 -18.51 9.69
C GLY A 123 -5.51 -18.03 9.24
N LEU A 124 -4.69 -17.58 10.19
CA LEU A 124 -3.36 -17.06 9.91
C LEU A 124 -2.47 -18.12 9.26
N LYS A 125 -1.80 -17.72 8.18
CA LYS A 125 -0.84 -18.53 7.43
C LYS A 125 0.57 -18.03 7.72
N GLN A 126 1.46 -18.94 8.07
CA GLN A 126 2.88 -18.66 8.31
C GLN A 126 3.62 -18.49 6.98
#